data_AF-A0A356W9A1-F1
#
_entry.id   AF-A0A356W9A1-F1
#
_cell.length_a   1.000
_cell.length_b   1.000
_cell.length_c   1.000
_cell.angle_alpha   90.00
_cell.angle_beta   90.00
_cell.angle_gamma   90.00
#
_symmetry.space_group_name_H-M   'P 1'
#
loop_
_entity.id
_entity.type
_entity.pdbx_description
1 polymer ?
#
loop_
_entity_poly.entity_id
_entity_poly.type
_entity_poly.pdbx_seq_one_letter_code
_entity_poly.pdbx_strand_id
1 'polypeptide(L)'
;MTTPTSDIDENSRRISDKSELIEYFEAGNKPRSEWRVGTEHEKFGFIRDGLRSLPYEGEASVLSILEGLRDKFSWEPISESGKLIGLKKDGASVSLEPGGQFELSGAPLRTMHETCNEVGSHLREVQEIADPLGVAFMGLGASPIWSMAETPIMPKGRYKIMMEYMDKV
;
A
#
# COMPACT_ATOMS: atom_id res chain seq x y z
N MET A 1 -2.80 -5.13 1.55
CA MET A 1 -3.97 -4.50 0.91
C MET A 1 -3.91 -4.40 -0.63
N THR A 2 -2.84 -4.87 -1.28
CA THR A 2 -2.72 -4.86 -2.75
C THR A 2 -3.06 -6.23 -3.33
N THR A 3 -4.28 -6.37 -3.85
CA THR A 3 -4.70 -7.52 -4.65
C THR A 3 -4.74 -7.08 -6.11
N PRO A 4 -3.95 -7.70 -7.01
CA PRO A 4 -4.06 -7.42 -8.44
C PRO A 4 -5.47 -7.65 -8.93
N THR A 5 -5.98 -6.73 -9.75
CA THR A 5 -7.26 -6.97 -10.45
C THR A 5 -7.07 -8.14 -11.43
N SER A 6 -7.88 -9.18 -11.30
CA SER A 6 -7.97 -10.29 -12.25
C SER A 6 -9.39 -10.41 -12.79
N ASP A 7 -9.54 -11.03 -13.95
CA ASP A 7 -10.86 -11.43 -14.44
C ASP A 7 -11.54 -12.39 -13.44
N ILE A 8 -12.87 -12.44 -13.49
CA ILE A 8 -13.66 -13.36 -12.69
C ILE A 8 -13.26 -14.79 -13.08
N ASP A 9 -12.80 -15.57 -12.11
CA ASP A 9 -12.67 -17.01 -12.30
C ASP A 9 -14.08 -17.62 -12.30
N GLU A 10 -14.55 -18.00 -13.49
CA GLU A 10 -15.87 -18.61 -13.67
C GLU A 10 -16.04 -19.96 -12.96
N ASN A 11 -14.94 -20.59 -12.52
CA ASN A 11 -14.99 -21.81 -11.70
C ASN A 11 -15.10 -21.52 -10.20
N SER A 12 -14.98 -20.26 -9.77
CA SER A 12 -15.10 -19.90 -8.37
C SER A 12 -16.51 -20.21 -7.87
N ARG A 13 -16.59 -20.89 -6.72
CA ARG A 13 -17.85 -21.27 -6.08
C ARG A 13 -18.73 -20.02 -5.90
N ARG A 14 -19.94 -20.06 -6.47
CA ARG A 14 -20.94 -19.02 -6.28
C ARG A 14 -21.53 -19.14 -4.87
N ILE A 15 -21.71 -18.01 -4.20
CA ILE A 15 -22.37 -17.93 -2.90
C ILE A 15 -23.83 -18.33 -3.09
N SER A 16 -24.27 -19.36 -2.36
CA SER A 16 -25.62 -19.91 -2.52
C SER A 16 -26.62 -19.39 -1.49
N ASP A 17 -26.15 -19.05 -0.29
CA ASP A 17 -26.97 -18.56 0.81
C ASP A 17 -26.26 -17.45 1.61
N LYS A 18 -27.05 -16.63 2.32
CA LYS A 18 -26.53 -15.60 3.24
C LYS A 18 -25.67 -16.20 4.36
N SER A 19 -25.95 -17.43 4.80
CA SER A 19 -25.18 -18.11 5.85
C SER A 19 -23.71 -18.22 5.49
N GLU A 20 -23.36 -18.45 4.22
CA GLU A 20 -21.96 -18.54 3.78
C GLU A 20 -21.18 -17.24 4.07
N LEU A 21 -21.83 -16.09 3.92
CA LEU A 21 -21.23 -14.79 4.26
C LEU A 21 -21.07 -14.62 5.78
N ILE A 22 -22.05 -15.07 6.56
CA ILE A 22 -22.01 -15.00 8.03
C ILE A 22 -20.89 -15.89 8.55
N GLU A 23 -20.82 -17.13 8.08
CA GLU A 23 -19.82 -18.13 8.44
C GLU A 23 -18.40 -17.65 8.11
N TYR A 24 -18.22 -16.97 6.97
CA TYR A 24 -16.94 -16.35 6.61
C TYR A 24 -16.44 -15.35 7.66
N PHE A 25 -17.32 -14.46 8.15
CA PHE A 25 -16.96 -13.53 9.22
C PHE A 25 -16.78 -14.25 10.57
N GLU A 26 -17.60 -15.24 10.88
CA GLU A 26 -17.52 -16.03 12.11
C GLU A 26 -16.18 -16.79 12.22
N ALA A 27 -15.64 -17.28 11.10
CA ALA A 27 -14.33 -17.92 11.03
C ALA A 27 -13.17 -16.98 11.45
N GLY A 28 -13.41 -15.66 11.48
CA GLY A 28 -12.48 -14.66 11.98
C GLY A 28 -12.34 -14.64 13.51
N ASN A 29 -13.27 -15.25 14.27
CA ASN A 29 -13.23 -15.27 15.74
C ASN A 29 -11.99 -16.00 16.26
N LYS A 30 -11.30 -15.41 17.24
CA LYS A 30 -10.09 -15.98 17.85
C LYS A 30 -10.12 -15.87 19.37
N PRO A 31 -9.62 -16.89 20.10
CA PRO A 31 -9.45 -16.78 21.54
C PRO A 31 -8.45 -15.67 21.88
N ARG A 32 -8.54 -15.11 23.09
CA ARG A 32 -7.69 -14.00 23.54
C ARG A 32 -6.18 -14.26 23.39
N SER A 33 -5.75 -15.52 23.52
CA SER A 33 -4.35 -15.95 23.32
C SER A 33 -3.84 -15.73 21.88
N GLU A 34 -4.74 -15.66 20.91
CA GLU A 34 -4.45 -15.49 19.50
C GLU A 34 -4.69 -14.05 19.00
N TRP A 35 -5.13 -13.14 19.86
CA TRP A 35 -5.27 -11.74 19.47
C TRP A 35 -3.92 -11.14 19.08
N ARG A 36 -3.96 -10.27 18.08
CA ARG A 36 -2.80 -9.58 17.49
C ARG A 36 -3.16 -8.12 17.19
N VAL A 37 -2.15 -7.32 16.92
CA VAL A 37 -2.25 -5.92 16.50
C VAL A 37 -1.59 -5.81 15.14
N GLY A 38 -2.38 -5.52 14.10
CA GLY A 38 -1.88 -5.02 12.82
C GLY A 38 -1.92 -3.50 12.83
N THR A 39 -0.97 -2.84 12.18
CA THR A 39 -0.93 -1.38 12.10
C THR A 39 -0.60 -0.95 10.69
N GLU A 40 -1.38 0.00 10.20
CA GLU A 40 -1.23 0.53 8.86
C GLU A 40 -0.97 2.03 8.94
N HIS A 41 -0.15 2.55 8.03
CA HIS A 41 0.05 3.98 7.88
C HIS A 41 0.37 4.34 6.45
N GLU A 42 -0.10 5.52 6.07
CA GLU A 42 0.18 6.14 4.78
C GLU A 42 1.12 7.35 4.95
N LYS A 43 1.83 7.68 3.87
CA LYS A 43 2.73 8.84 3.81
C LYS A 43 2.79 9.38 2.40
N PHE A 44 2.91 10.70 2.29
CA PHE A 44 3.04 11.39 1.01
C PHE A 44 4.51 11.46 0.61
N GLY A 45 4.87 10.83 -0.52
CA GLY A 45 6.18 11.01 -1.13
C GLY A 45 6.24 12.31 -1.94
N PHE A 46 7.37 13.01 -1.87
CA PHE A 46 7.60 14.21 -2.68
C PHE A 46 9.08 14.38 -3.03
N ILE A 47 9.32 15.07 -4.14
CA ILE A 47 10.65 15.48 -4.58
C ILE A 47 11.03 16.75 -3.83
N ARG A 48 12.17 16.75 -3.13
CA ARG A 48 12.62 17.90 -2.31
C ARG A 48 12.80 19.16 -3.16
N ASP A 49 13.32 18.99 -4.37
CA ASP A 49 13.40 20.07 -5.34
C ASP A 49 12.01 20.41 -5.91
N GLY A 50 11.56 21.64 -5.66
CA GLY A 50 10.25 22.12 -6.09
C GLY A 50 9.03 21.51 -5.36
N LEU A 51 9.24 20.65 -4.35
CA LEU A 51 8.18 20.07 -3.49
C LEU A 51 7.03 19.40 -4.27
N ARG A 52 7.33 18.81 -5.43
CA ARG A 52 6.32 18.16 -6.27
C ARG A 52 5.94 16.79 -5.72
N SER A 53 4.67 16.40 -5.87
CA SER A 53 4.22 15.05 -5.54
C SER A 53 5.04 14.00 -6.29
N LEU A 54 5.35 12.87 -5.63
CA LEU A 54 6.18 11.82 -6.20
C LEU A 54 5.43 11.08 -7.34
N PRO A 55 5.90 11.11 -8.60
CA PRO A 55 5.24 10.42 -9.69
C PRO A 55 5.39 8.90 -9.55
N TYR A 56 4.58 8.14 -10.29
CA TYR A 56 4.69 6.68 -10.29
C TYR A 56 6.04 6.20 -10.89
N GLU A 57 6.46 6.76 -12.03
CA GLU A 57 7.67 6.36 -12.76
C GLU A 57 8.62 7.54 -13.02
N GLY A 58 9.88 7.25 -13.32
CA GLY A 58 10.98 8.21 -13.45
C GLY A 58 12.13 7.91 -12.49
N GLU A 59 13.21 8.69 -12.55
CA GLU A 59 14.40 8.49 -11.70
C GLU A 59 14.07 8.61 -10.20
N ALA A 60 13.42 9.71 -9.80
CA ALA A 60 12.86 9.91 -8.46
C ALA A 60 11.35 9.63 -8.51
N SER A 61 10.95 8.40 -8.22
CA SER A 61 9.56 7.94 -8.38
C SER A 61 9.16 6.90 -7.34
N VAL A 62 7.85 6.62 -7.23
CA VAL A 62 7.31 5.53 -6.41
C VAL A 62 7.89 4.18 -6.84
N LEU A 63 8.04 3.95 -8.15
CA LEU A 63 8.64 2.75 -8.69
C LEU A 63 10.09 2.57 -8.21
N SER A 64 10.90 3.64 -8.22
CA SER A 64 12.28 3.60 -7.70
C SER A 64 12.33 3.22 -6.21
N ILE A 65 11.36 3.68 -5.40
CA ILE A 65 11.26 3.29 -3.99
C ILE A 65 10.90 1.80 -3.86
N LEU A 66 9.92 1.31 -4.63
CA LEU A 66 9.51 -0.10 -4.60
C LEU A 66 10.63 -1.04 -5.07
N GLU A 67 11.33 -0.68 -6.15
CA GLU A 67 12.46 -1.44 -6.66
C GLU A 67 13.62 -1.44 -5.68
N GLY A 68 13.91 -0.30 -5.03
CA GLY A 68 14.91 -0.25 -3.96
C GLY A 68 14.58 -1.18 -2.80
N LEU A 69 13.31 -1.24 -2.37
CA LEU A 69 12.87 -2.15 -1.30
C LEU A 69 13.00 -3.62 -1.72
N ARG A 70 12.60 -3.94 -2.96
CA ARG A 70 12.76 -5.28 -3.56
C ARG A 70 14.23 -5.71 -3.57
N ASP A 71 15.09 -4.85 -4.12
CA ASP A 71 16.46 -5.21 -4.47
C ASP A 71 17.41 -5.17 -3.26
N LYS A 72 17.20 -4.26 -2.31
CA LYS A 72 18.07 -4.11 -1.13
C LYS A 72 17.57 -4.82 0.12
N PHE A 73 16.25 -4.93 0.29
CA PHE A 73 15.65 -5.37 1.54
C PHE A 73 14.81 -6.64 1.39
N SER A 74 14.92 -7.32 0.24
CA SER A 74 14.32 -8.63 -0.05
C SER A 74 12.79 -8.65 0.09
N TRP A 75 12.14 -7.54 -0.25
CA TRP A 75 10.70 -7.50 -0.37
C TRP A 75 10.24 -8.22 -1.65
N GLU A 76 9.22 -9.06 -1.55
CA GLU A 76 8.70 -9.79 -2.70
C GLU A 76 7.74 -8.91 -3.53
N PRO A 77 7.90 -8.86 -4.86
CA PRO A 77 7.10 -7.99 -5.73
C PRO A 77 5.64 -8.42 -5.85
N ILE A 78 4.74 -7.44 -5.86
CA ILE A 78 3.33 -7.60 -6.25
C ILE A 78 3.10 -6.72 -7.49
N SER A 79 2.75 -7.35 -8.61
CA SER A 79 2.57 -6.67 -9.89
C SER A 79 1.14 -6.82 -10.42
N GLU A 80 0.67 -5.79 -11.14
CA GLU A 80 -0.59 -5.78 -11.88
C GLU A 80 -0.31 -5.23 -13.28
N SER A 81 -0.77 -5.93 -14.32
CA SER A 81 -0.60 -5.49 -15.72
C SER A 81 0.86 -5.13 -16.08
N GLY A 82 1.83 -5.88 -15.55
CA GLY A 82 3.26 -5.64 -15.78
C GLY A 82 3.88 -4.47 -15.02
N LYS A 83 3.12 -3.79 -14.14
CA LYS A 83 3.58 -2.70 -13.28
C LYS A 83 3.73 -3.19 -11.84
N LEU A 84 4.83 -2.82 -11.17
CA LEU A 84 5.05 -3.11 -9.75
C LEU A 84 4.21 -2.15 -8.91
N ILE A 85 3.25 -2.68 -8.16
CA ILE A 85 2.23 -1.87 -7.45
C ILE A 85 2.24 -2.07 -5.93
N GLY A 86 3.11 -2.94 -5.44
CA GLY A 86 3.23 -3.24 -4.03
C GLY A 86 4.30 -4.29 -3.77
N LEU A 87 4.47 -4.58 -2.50
CA LEU A 87 5.45 -5.54 -2.02
C LEU A 87 4.89 -6.33 -0.83
N LYS A 88 5.48 -7.47 -0.50
CA LYS A 88 5.20 -8.21 0.74
C LYS A 88 6.48 -8.77 1.37
N LYS A 89 6.51 -8.85 2.69
CA LYS A 89 7.62 -9.40 3.47
C LYS A 89 7.15 -9.73 4.87
N ASP A 90 7.47 -10.92 5.37
CA ASP A 90 7.28 -11.31 6.78
C ASP A 90 5.87 -11.04 7.36
N GLY A 91 4.83 -11.17 6.54
CA GLY A 91 3.43 -10.92 6.93
C GLY A 91 2.98 -9.46 6.82
N ALA A 92 3.87 -8.53 6.48
CA ALA A 92 3.57 -7.16 6.12
C ALA A 92 3.49 -6.97 4.59
N SER A 93 2.88 -5.88 4.15
CA SER A 93 2.83 -5.48 2.75
C SER A 93 2.99 -3.97 2.57
N VAL A 94 3.55 -3.57 1.42
CA VAL A 94 3.53 -2.19 0.95
C VAL A 94 2.46 -2.06 -0.12
N SER A 95 1.59 -1.06 0.02
CA SER A 95 0.54 -0.71 -0.94
C SER A 95 0.74 0.70 -1.48
N LEU A 96 0.13 0.97 -2.62
CA LEU A 96 -0.05 2.32 -3.13
C LEU A 96 -1.54 2.66 -3.15
N GLU A 97 -1.90 3.79 -2.55
CA GLU A 97 -3.24 4.40 -2.61
C GLU A 97 -3.45 5.21 -3.90
N PRO A 98 -4.68 5.68 -4.24
CA PRO A 98 -4.96 6.26 -5.56
C PRO A 98 -4.00 7.39 -5.95
N GLY A 99 -3.65 8.24 -4.99
CA GLY A 99 -2.80 9.41 -5.17
C GLY A 99 -1.30 9.15 -5.01
N GLY A 100 -0.88 7.88 -4.89
CA GLY A 100 0.51 7.50 -4.66
C GLY A 100 0.96 7.60 -3.21
N GLN A 101 0.03 7.71 -2.24
CA GLN A 101 0.38 7.57 -0.84
C GLN A 101 0.97 6.18 -0.62
N PHE A 102 2.11 6.15 0.08
CA PHE A 102 2.94 4.97 0.21
C PHE A 102 2.66 4.28 1.55
N GLU A 103 1.89 3.21 1.49
CA GLU A 103 1.33 2.55 2.66
C GLU A 103 2.23 1.41 3.13
N LEU A 104 2.38 1.27 4.45
CA LEU A 104 2.73 0.00 5.07
C LEU A 104 1.46 -0.58 5.71
N SER A 105 1.14 -1.82 5.38
CA SER A 105 0.20 -2.67 6.12
C SER A 105 1.02 -3.70 6.89
N GLY A 106 1.16 -3.49 8.21
CA GLY A 106 2.05 -4.25 9.08
C GLY A 106 1.56 -5.66 9.40
N ALA A 107 2.48 -6.51 9.85
CA ALA A 107 2.19 -7.88 10.25
C ALA A 107 1.26 -7.92 11.50
N PRO A 108 0.52 -9.02 11.71
CA PRO A 108 -0.26 -9.22 12.94
C PRO A 108 0.66 -9.57 14.13
N LEU A 109 1.06 -8.56 14.91
CA LEU A 109 2.06 -8.66 15.98
C LEU A 109 1.44 -8.82 17.38
N ARG A 110 2.23 -9.22 18.37
CA ARG A 110 1.71 -9.49 19.73
C ARG A 110 1.69 -8.25 20.62
N THR A 111 2.59 -7.29 20.37
CA THR A 111 2.84 -6.15 21.25
C THR A 111 3.06 -4.86 20.47
N MET A 112 2.75 -3.73 21.10
CA MET A 112 3.01 -2.40 20.53
C MET A 112 4.50 -2.12 20.30
N HIS A 113 5.40 -2.78 21.05
CA HIS A 113 6.85 -2.64 20.85
C HIS A 113 7.29 -3.27 19.53
N GLU A 114 6.73 -4.44 19.18
CA GLU A 114 6.98 -5.06 17.88
C GLU A 114 6.45 -4.16 16.75
N THR A 115 5.25 -3.59 16.89
CA THR A 115 4.69 -2.63 15.93
C THR A 115 5.62 -1.41 15.75
N CYS A 116 6.11 -0.83 16.84
CA CYS A 116 7.03 0.30 16.78
C CYS A 116 8.34 -0.06 16.05
N ASN A 117 8.86 -1.27 16.29
CA ASN A 117 10.06 -1.76 15.61
C ASN A 117 9.81 -1.98 14.11
N GLU A 118 8.65 -2.53 13.73
CA GLU A 118 8.27 -2.75 12.33
C GLU A 118 8.14 -1.42 11.58
N VAL A 119 7.38 -0.47 12.12
CA VAL A 119 7.23 0.87 11.55
C VAL A 119 8.59 1.56 11.43
N GLY A 120 9.41 1.51 12.49
CA GLY A 120 10.74 2.11 12.48
C GLY A 120 11.68 1.48 11.45
N SER A 121 11.63 0.16 11.28
CA SER A 121 12.41 -0.53 10.23
C SER A 121 11.97 -0.11 8.84
N HIS A 122 10.68 -0.14 8.56
CA HIS A 122 10.15 0.27 7.27
C HIS A 122 10.52 1.71 6.92
N LEU A 123 10.41 2.65 7.87
CA LEU A 123 10.78 4.05 7.65
C LEU A 123 12.29 4.19 7.33
N ARG A 124 13.16 3.44 8.00
CA ARG A 124 14.60 3.44 7.71
C ARG A 124 14.90 2.88 6.32
N GLU A 125 14.29 1.76 5.95
CA GLU A 125 14.47 1.14 4.62
C GLU A 125 14.04 2.11 3.51
N VAL A 126 12.86 2.74 3.65
CA VAL A 126 12.36 3.75 2.71
C VAL A 126 13.29 4.96 2.65
N GLN A 127 13.76 5.45 3.79
CA GLN A 127 14.66 6.61 3.84
C GLN A 127 15.99 6.34 3.14
N GLU A 128 16.59 5.17 3.34
CA GLU A 128 17.86 4.80 2.70
C GLU A 128 17.79 4.82 1.17
N ILE A 129 16.62 4.50 0.61
CA ILE A 129 16.37 4.54 -0.83
C ILE A 129 16.03 5.97 -1.29
N ALA A 130 15.20 6.68 -0.50
CA ALA A 130 14.69 8.01 -0.87
C ALA A 130 15.74 9.11 -0.81
N ASP A 131 16.64 9.10 0.18
CA ASP A 131 17.66 10.12 0.40
C ASP A 131 18.54 10.39 -0.83
N PRO A 132 19.17 9.38 -1.48
CA PRO A 132 19.99 9.61 -2.67
C PRO A 132 19.18 10.05 -3.91
N LEU A 133 17.87 9.79 -3.94
CA LEU A 133 16.97 10.21 -5.02
C LEU A 133 16.44 11.64 -4.84
N GLY A 134 16.79 12.32 -3.75
CA GLY A 134 16.23 13.63 -3.41
C GLY A 134 14.73 13.56 -3.07
N VAL A 135 14.26 12.40 -2.62
CA VAL A 135 12.87 12.17 -2.21
C VAL A 135 12.75 12.31 -0.69
N ALA A 136 11.59 12.76 -0.23
CA ALA A 136 11.22 12.76 1.17
C ALA A 136 9.78 12.28 1.33
N PHE A 137 9.44 11.87 2.55
CA PHE A 137 8.10 11.44 2.91
C PHE A 137 7.55 12.30 4.05
N MET A 138 6.25 12.55 4.02
CA MET A 138 5.54 13.37 5.00
C MET A 138 4.31 12.63 5.52
N GLY A 139 4.19 12.54 6.84
CA GLY A 139 3.04 11.97 7.54
C GLY A 139 2.05 13.07 7.92
N LEU A 140 1.06 13.31 7.08
CA LEU A 140 -0.06 14.24 7.31
C LEU A 140 -1.38 13.56 6.92
N GLY A 141 -2.51 14.11 7.37
CA GLY A 141 -3.83 13.60 6.98
C GLY A 141 -4.28 14.03 5.57
N ALA A 142 -3.66 15.07 4.99
CA ALA A 142 -3.96 15.56 3.64
C ALA A 142 -2.72 16.22 3.03
N SER A 143 -2.65 16.24 1.70
CA SER A 143 -1.69 17.08 0.97
C SER A 143 -1.90 18.55 1.34
N PRO A 144 -0.87 19.27 1.80
CA PRO A 144 -1.03 20.67 2.22
C PRO A 144 -0.98 21.65 1.04
N ILE A 145 -0.50 21.24 -0.15
CA ILE A 145 -0.16 22.16 -1.25
C ILE A 145 -0.59 21.70 -2.64
N TRP A 146 -0.65 20.39 -2.91
CA TRP A 146 -1.01 19.90 -4.24
C TRP A 146 -2.52 19.84 -4.41
N SER A 147 -2.97 20.36 -5.54
CA SER A 147 -4.32 20.14 -6.02
C SER A 147 -4.54 18.69 -6.45
N MET A 148 -5.80 18.31 -6.61
CA MET A 148 -6.17 16.99 -7.16
C MET A 148 -5.58 16.78 -8.57
N ALA A 149 -5.53 17.83 -9.40
CA ALA A 149 -4.97 17.77 -10.76
C ALA A 149 -3.45 17.56 -10.77
N GLU A 150 -2.75 17.96 -9.71
CA GLU A 150 -1.30 17.75 -9.54
C GLU A 150 -0.97 16.42 -8.87
N THR A 151 -1.98 15.72 -8.31
CA THR A 151 -1.80 14.45 -7.64
C THR A 151 -1.69 13.33 -8.69
N PRO A 152 -0.62 12.52 -8.67
CA PRO A 152 -0.46 11.44 -9.63
C PRO A 152 -1.47 10.32 -9.38
N ILE A 153 -1.82 9.59 -10.43
CA ILE A 153 -2.73 8.45 -10.35
C ILE A 153 -1.92 7.16 -10.47
N MET A 154 -2.04 6.29 -9.48
CA MET A 154 -1.35 5.00 -9.48
C MET A 154 -1.96 4.02 -10.49
N PRO A 155 -1.15 3.18 -11.17
CA PRO A 155 -1.62 2.31 -12.25
C PRO A 155 -2.30 1.03 -11.72
N LYS A 156 -3.36 1.16 -10.92
CA LYS A 156 -4.17 0.05 -10.40
C LYS A 156 -5.58 0.10 -11.00
N GLY A 157 -6.05 -1.02 -11.55
CA GLY A 157 -7.33 -1.11 -12.26
C GLY A 157 -8.52 -0.65 -11.41
N ARG A 158 -8.53 -1.02 -10.12
CA ARG A 158 -9.59 -0.61 -9.17
C ARG A 158 -9.79 0.91 -9.09
N TYR A 159 -8.72 1.71 -9.24
CA TYR A 159 -8.81 3.16 -9.09
C TYR A 159 -9.54 3.81 -10.26
N LYS A 160 -9.38 3.27 -11.47
CA LYS A 160 -10.13 3.75 -12.63
C LYS A 160 -11.65 3.62 -12.39
N ILE A 161 -12.09 2.46 -11.91
CA ILE A 161 -13.50 2.19 -11.61
C ILE A 161 -14.01 3.15 -10.52
N MET A 162 -13.24 3.33 -9.44
CA MET A 162 -13.63 4.22 -8.34
C MET A 162 -13.73 5.67 -8.77
N MET A 163 -12.75 6.20 -9.52
CA MET A 163 -12.76 7.59 -9.98
C MET A 163 -13.95 7.88 -10.91
N GLU A 164 -14.19 7.01 -11.89
CA GLU A 164 -15.34 7.14 -12.80
C GLU A 164 -16.70 7.07 -12.08
N TYR A 165 -16.76 6.42 -10.91
CA TYR A 165 -17.95 6.37 -10.08
C TYR A 165 -18.09 7.62 -9.21
N MET A 166 -16.99 8.12 -8.62
CA MET A 166 -16.99 9.31 -7.77
C MET A 166 -17.44 10.57 -8.51
N ASP A 167 -17.17 10.67 -9.82
CA ASP A 167 -17.67 11.79 -10.65
C ASP A 167 -19.20 11.80 -10.84
N LYS A 168 -19.89 10.71 -10.48
CA LYS A 168 -21.35 10.56 -10.67
C LYS A 168 -22.16 10.82 -9.41
N VAL A 169 -21.53 10.93 -8.24
CA VAL A 169 -22.19 11.03 -6.92
C VAL A 169 -22.08 12.40 -6.31
#